data_AF-A0A2T4DRG7-F1
#
_entry.id   AF-A0A2T4DRG7-F1
#
_cell.length_a   1.000
_cell.length_b   1.000
_cell.length_c   1.000
_cell.angle_alpha   90.00
_cell.angle_beta   90.00
_cell.angle_gamma   90.00
#
_symmetry.space_group_name_H-M   'P 1'
#
loop_
_entity.id
_entity.type
_entity.pdbx_description
1 polymer ?
#
loop_
_entity_poly.entity_id
_entity_poly.type
_entity_poly.pdbx_seq_one_letter_code
_entity_poly.pdbx_strand_id
1 'polypeptide(L)'
;MKKLRFPRIVSDYQNKEKIILRDFLALERTTLANERTLFAYIRTSLYLILGGIGLIQLKDFENIKWIGYFALALSFFLIVFGLFRFYKLRKKLRKFYNEKDLDRIEEMGENIKNESDVSKLKKN
;
A
#
# COMPACT_ATOMS: atom_id res chain seq x y z
N MET A 1 -26.08 -2.05 35.86
CA MET A 1 -25.33 -1.69 34.63
C MET A 1 -25.19 -2.94 33.76
N LYS A 2 -25.81 -2.98 32.56
CA LYS A 2 -25.78 -4.13 31.65
C LYS A 2 -24.47 -4.14 30.84
N LYS A 3 -23.74 -5.27 30.87
CA LYS A 3 -22.50 -5.48 30.11
C LYS A 3 -22.88 -6.05 28.73
N LEU A 4 -22.74 -5.24 27.68
CA LEU A 4 -22.96 -5.66 26.30
C LEU A 4 -21.82 -6.59 25.87
N ARG A 5 -22.15 -7.84 25.54
CA ARG A 5 -21.25 -8.81 24.90
C ARG A 5 -21.49 -8.78 23.39
N PHE A 6 -20.50 -8.32 22.64
CA PHE A 6 -20.50 -8.42 21.19
C PHE A 6 -20.27 -9.87 20.75
N PRO A 7 -21.00 -10.38 19.75
CA PRO A 7 -20.71 -11.69 19.16
C PRO A 7 -19.40 -11.60 18.35
N ARG A 8 -18.45 -12.48 18.69
CA ARG A 8 -17.23 -12.71 17.91
C ARG A 8 -17.61 -13.41 16.61
N ILE A 9 -17.50 -12.71 15.48
CA ILE A 9 -17.57 -13.32 14.15
C ILE A 9 -16.19 -13.92 13.87
N VAL A 10 -15.96 -15.15 14.34
CA VAL A 10 -14.80 -15.94 13.91
C VAL A 10 -15.33 -16.96 12.92
N SER A 11 -14.98 -16.78 11.65
CA SER A 11 -15.18 -17.78 10.61
C SER A 11 -14.11 -18.85 10.80
N ASP A 12 -14.55 -20.08 11.03
CA ASP A 12 -13.70 -21.25 11.24
C ASP A 12 -13.08 -21.65 9.88
N TYR A 13 -11.87 -21.17 9.62
CA TYR A 13 -11.21 -21.31 8.32
C TYR A 13 -10.25 -22.52 8.33
N GLN A 14 -10.82 -23.70 8.11
CA GLN A 14 -10.12 -24.96 7.88
C GLN A 14 -9.73 -25.12 6.40
N ASN A 15 -8.66 -24.46 5.93
CA ASN A 15 -7.75 -24.92 4.84
C ASN A 15 -6.60 -23.90 4.63
N LYS A 16 -5.43 -24.11 5.25
CA LYS A 16 -4.37 -23.09 5.35
C LYS A 16 -3.38 -23.02 4.18
N GLU A 17 -3.43 -23.88 3.17
CA GLU A 17 -2.35 -23.97 2.16
C GLU A 17 -2.76 -23.58 0.72
N LYS A 18 -3.99 -23.91 0.29
CA LYS A 18 -4.45 -23.56 -1.08
C LYS A 18 -4.99 -22.13 -1.20
N ILE A 19 -5.41 -21.55 -0.07
CA ILE A 19 -6.09 -20.24 -0.05
C ILE A 19 -5.08 -19.10 -0.01
N ILE A 20 -3.93 -19.30 0.66
CA ILE A 20 -2.84 -18.31 0.69
C ILE A 20 -2.26 -18.00 -0.69
N LEU A 21 -2.03 -18.97 -1.57
CA LEU A 21 -1.45 -18.68 -2.88
C LEU A 21 -2.44 -17.97 -3.83
N ARG A 22 -3.73 -18.34 -3.79
CA ARG A 22 -4.78 -17.66 -4.57
C ARG A 22 -5.03 -16.25 -4.08
N ASP A 23 -5.06 -16.05 -2.76
CA ASP A 23 -5.21 -14.73 -2.15
C ASP A 23 -3.95 -13.88 -2.34
N PHE A 24 -2.76 -14.48 -2.36
CA PHE A 24 -1.51 -13.81 -2.73
C PHE A 24 -1.54 -13.33 -4.18
N LEU A 25 -1.91 -14.19 -5.14
CA LEU A 25 -2.06 -13.81 -6.55
C LEU A 25 -3.18 -12.76 -6.76
N ALA A 26 -4.22 -12.79 -5.92
CA ALA A 26 -5.27 -11.77 -5.94
C ALA A 26 -4.75 -10.42 -5.40
N LEU A 27 -4.03 -10.44 -4.28
CA LEU A 27 -3.39 -9.26 -3.70
C LEU A 27 -2.37 -8.65 -4.66
N GLU A 28 -1.52 -9.46 -5.28
CA GLU A 28 -0.52 -9.01 -6.25
C GLU A 28 -1.17 -8.32 -7.45
N ARG A 29 -2.32 -8.83 -7.92
CA ARG A 29 -3.09 -8.17 -8.98
C ARG A 29 -3.71 -6.84 -8.51
N THR A 30 -4.15 -6.74 -7.26
CA THR A 30 -4.64 -5.46 -6.71
C THR A 30 -3.53 -4.44 -6.47
N THR A 31 -2.32 -4.87 -6.10
CA THR A 31 -1.18 -3.98 -5.91
C THR A 31 -0.67 -3.48 -7.25
N LEU A 32 -0.56 -4.35 -8.27
CA LEU A 32 -0.23 -3.93 -9.64
C LEU A 32 -1.23 -2.92 -10.20
N ALA A 33 -2.53 -3.10 -9.91
CA ALA A 33 -3.56 -2.15 -10.31
C ALA A 33 -3.42 -0.80 -9.58
N ASN A 34 -3.10 -0.82 -8.28
CA ASN A 34 -2.85 0.41 -7.51
C ASN A 34 -1.61 1.15 -8.02
N GLU A 35 -0.52 0.44 -8.33
CA GLU A 35 0.69 1.01 -8.93
C GLU A 35 0.43 1.57 -10.32
N ARG A 36 -0.40 0.89 -11.13
CA ARG A 36 -0.85 1.43 -12.42
C ARG A 36 -1.58 2.76 -12.27
N THR A 37 -2.50 2.87 -11.30
CA THR A 37 -3.19 4.16 -11.07
C THR A 37 -2.21 5.24 -10.64
N LEU A 38 -1.22 4.91 -9.80
CA LEU A 38 -0.16 5.83 -9.41
C LEU A 38 0.66 6.32 -10.62
N PHE A 39 1.11 5.41 -11.48
CA PHE A 39 1.82 5.79 -12.71
C PHE A 39 0.94 6.62 -13.65
N ALA A 40 -0.37 6.42 -13.66
CA ALA A 40 -1.30 7.26 -14.40
C ALA A 40 -1.35 8.70 -13.87
N TYR A 41 -1.32 8.91 -12.54
CA TYR A 41 -1.22 10.26 -11.96
C TYR A 41 0.12 10.95 -12.28
N ILE A 42 1.22 10.20 -12.23
CA ILE A 42 2.55 10.74 -12.60
C ILE A 42 2.54 11.12 -14.09
N ARG A 43 2.05 10.23 -14.94
CA ARG A 43 1.91 10.45 -16.38
C ARG A 43 1.13 11.74 -16.69
N THR A 44 -0.05 11.92 -16.11
CA THR A 44 -0.87 13.12 -16.36
C THR A 44 -0.20 14.40 -15.90
N SER A 45 0.47 14.37 -14.73
CA SER A 45 1.22 15.54 -14.23
C SER A 45 2.39 15.91 -15.15
N LEU A 46 3.14 14.92 -15.65
CA LEU A 46 4.24 15.14 -16.61
C LEU A 46 3.73 15.76 -17.91
N TYR A 47 2.63 15.26 -18.46
CA TYR A 47 2.03 15.86 -19.65
C TYR A 47 1.60 17.31 -19.42
N LEU A 48 1.06 17.62 -18.23
CA LEU A 48 0.70 18.99 -17.87
C LEU A 48 1.93 19.90 -17.75
N ILE A 49 3.06 19.41 -17.21
CA ILE A 49 4.34 20.14 -17.18
C ILE A 49 4.82 20.39 -18.60
N LEU A 50 4.85 19.34 -19.44
CA LEU A 50 5.36 19.43 -20.80
C LEU A 50 4.53 20.42 -21.63
N GLY A 51 3.20 20.35 -21.49
CA GLY A 51 2.28 21.31 -22.11
C GLY A 51 2.43 22.72 -21.55
N GLY A 52 2.58 22.87 -20.23
CA GLY A 52 2.78 24.17 -19.58
C GLY A 52 4.09 24.85 -19.99
N ILE A 53 5.19 24.10 -20.04
CA ILE A 53 6.49 24.58 -20.54
C ILE A 53 6.38 24.93 -22.03
N GLY A 54 5.74 24.09 -22.85
CA GLY A 54 5.52 24.37 -24.26
C GLY A 54 4.69 25.64 -24.50
N LEU A 55 3.64 25.85 -23.69
CA LEU A 55 2.82 27.06 -23.71
C LEU A 55 3.60 28.32 -23.32
N ILE A 56 4.51 28.23 -22.34
CA ILE A 56 5.36 29.36 -21.93
C ILE A 56 6.41 29.68 -23.00
N GLN A 57 6.88 28.68 -23.73
CA GLN A 57 7.89 28.85 -24.78
C GLN A 57 7.31 29.47 -26.06
N LEU A 58 5.99 29.47 -26.24
CA LEU A 58 5.31 30.22 -27.30
C LEU A 58 5.46 31.73 -27.05
N LYS A 59 6.40 32.35 -27.76
CA LYS A 59 6.71 33.79 -27.65
C LYS A 59 5.62 34.70 -28.23
N ASP A 60 4.77 34.18 -29.12
CA ASP A 60 3.85 35.00 -29.92
C ASP A 60 2.58 35.45 -29.20
N PHE A 61 2.29 34.91 -28.00
CA PHE A 61 1.06 35.21 -27.26
C PHE A 61 1.35 35.56 -25.80
N GLU A 62 1.65 36.82 -25.52
CA GLU A 62 1.84 37.31 -24.14
C GLU A 62 0.63 37.05 -23.22
N ASN A 63 -0.58 37.10 -23.76
CA ASN A 63 -1.81 36.80 -23.02
C ASN A 63 -1.91 35.32 -22.58
N ILE A 64 -1.28 34.39 -23.31
CA ILE A 64 -1.37 32.95 -23.02
C ILE A 64 -0.35 32.53 -21.95
N LYS A 65 0.70 33.32 -21.70
CA LYS A 65 1.72 33.01 -20.68
C LYS A 65 1.12 32.77 -19.29
N TRP A 66 0.03 33.47 -18.93
CA TRP A 66 -0.63 33.27 -17.65
C TRP A 66 -1.29 31.88 -17.53
N ILE A 67 -1.84 31.35 -18.62
CA ILE A 67 -2.39 29.98 -18.66
C ILE A 67 -1.28 28.93 -18.46
N GLY A 68 -0.09 29.20 -19.00
CA GLY A 68 1.08 28.33 -18.83
C GLY A 68 1.55 28.27 -17.38
N TYR A 69 1.61 29.43 -16.70
CA TYR A 69 1.89 29.48 -15.26
C TYR A 69 0.83 28.75 -14.43
N PHE A 70 -0.45 28.91 -14.78
CA PHE A 70 -1.55 28.22 -14.10
C PHE A 70 -1.46 26.71 -14.28
N ALA A 71 -1.14 26.24 -15.49
CA ALA A 71 -0.92 24.83 -15.79
C ALA A 71 0.27 24.27 -15.01
N LEU A 72 1.39 25.02 -14.92
CA LEU A 72 2.55 24.62 -14.12
C LEU A 72 2.20 24.50 -12.63
N ALA A 73 1.49 25.48 -12.08
CA ALA A 73 1.07 25.47 -10.67
C ALA A 73 0.15 24.28 -10.38
N LEU A 74 -0.84 24.03 -11.26
CA LEU A 74 -1.74 22.89 -11.15
C LEU A 74 -0.99 21.56 -11.24
N SER A 75 0.01 21.46 -12.12
CA SER A 75 0.82 20.25 -12.24
C SER A 75 1.66 19.99 -10.99
N PHE A 76 2.31 21.02 -10.45
CA PHE A 76 3.05 20.90 -9.20
C PHE A 76 2.14 20.40 -8.07
N PHE A 77 0.91 20.92 -8.00
CA PHE A 77 -0.10 20.47 -7.05
C PHE A 77 -0.46 18.98 -7.23
N LEU A 78 -0.65 18.53 -8.48
CA LEU A 78 -0.92 17.12 -8.81
C LEU A 78 0.23 16.19 -8.43
N ILE A 79 1.48 16.60 -8.64
CA ILE A 79 2.66 15.83 -8.24
C ILE A 79 2.71 15.67 -6.72
N VAL A 80 2.56 16.78 -5.98
CA VAL A 80 2.58 16.76 -4.51
C VAL A 80 1.46 15.88 -3.97
N PHE A 81 0.24 16.01 -4.52
CA PHE A 81 -0.91 15.18 -4.13
C PHE A 81 -0.70 13.69 -4.47
N GLY A 82 -0.13 13.40 -5.64
CA GLY A 82 0.21 12.04 -6.09
C GLY A 82 1.26 11.38 -5.18
N LEU A 83 2.33 12.10 -4.84
CA LEU A 83 3.36 11.63 -3.89
C LEU A 83 2.78 11.43 -2.50
N PHE A 84 1.94 12.34 -2.01
CA PHE A 84 1.33 12.22 -0.68
C PHE A 84 0.47 10.95 -0.58
N ARG A 85 -0.32 10.64 -1.63
CA ARG A 85 -1.09 9.40 -1.72
C ARG A 85 -0.18 8.17 -1.74
N PHE A 86 0.93 8.21 -2.49
CA PHE A 86 1.91 7.13 -2.53
C PHE A 86 2.51 6.84 -1.15
N TYR A 87 2.91 7.89 -0.44
CA TYR A 87 3.51 7.77 0.88
C TYR A 87 2.52 7.21 1.90
N LYS A 88 1.24 7.64 1.83
CA LYS A 88 0.17 7.12 2.68
C LYS A 88 -0.10 5.62 2.44
N LEU A 89 -0.04 5.18 1.18
CA LEU A 89 -0.18 3.77 0.81
C LEU A 89 1.02 2.93 1.26
N ARG A 90 2.25 3.38 0.99
CA ARG A 90 3.51 2.76 1.45
C ARG A 90 3.55 2.61 2.97
N LYS A 91 3.13 3.65 3.72
CA LYS A 91 3.11 3.63 5.19
C LYS A 91 2.10 2.62 5.75
N LYS A 92 0.95 2.44 5.08
CA LYS A 92 -0.05 1.44 5.48
C LYS A 92 0.48 0.01 5.26
N LEU A 93 1.17 -0.24 4.15
CA LEU A 93 1.75 -1.56 3.85
C LEU A 93 2.86 -1.96 4.85
N ARG A 94 3.74 -1.01 5.22
CA ARG A 94 4.84 -1.28 6.17
C ARG A 94 4.36 -1.64 7.58
N LYS A 95 3.20 -1.12 7.99
CA LYS A 95 2.64 -1.41 9.32
C LYS A 95 1.99 -2.80 9.39
N PHE A 96 1.38 -3.27 8.31
CA PHE A 96 0.70 -4.58 8.27
C PHE A 96 1.64 -5.77 8.04
N TYR A 97 2.79 -5.57 7.39
CA TYR A 97 3.74 -6.66 7.15
C TYR A 97 4.60 -6.95 8.38
N ASN A 98 5.05 -5.92 9.12
CA ASN A 98 5.86 -6.13 10.31
C ASN A 98 5.12 -6.83 11.46
N GLU A 99 3.83 -6.57 11.66
CA GLU A 99 3.10 -7.13 12.82
C GLU A 99 2.81 -8.63 12.63
N LYS A 100 2.43 -9.05 11.42
CA LYS A 100 2.10 -10.46 11.12
C LYS A 100 3.32 -11.40 11.05
N ASP A 101 4.48 -10.87 10.69
CA ASP A 101 5.70 -11.69 10.61
C ASP A 101 6.37 -11.81 11.99
N LEU A 102 6.23 -10.80 12.86
CA LEU A 102 6.71 -10.88 14.25
C LEU A 102 5.87 -11.86 15.08
N ASP A 103 4.54 -11.81 14.97
CA ASP A 103 3.64 -12.73 15.66
C ASP A 103 3.88 -14.20 15.24
N ARG A 104 4.15 -14.45 13.95
CA ARG A 104 4.47 -15.82 13.46
C ARG A 104 5.83 -16.33 13.90
N ILE A 105 6.84 -15.46 13.98
CA ILE A 105 8.17 -15.84 14.46
C ILE A 105 8.13 -16.12 15.97
N GLU A 106 7.33 -15.37 16.73
CA GLU A 106 7.12 -15.58 18.16
C GLU A 106 6.33 -16.88 18.43
N GLU A 107 5.25 -17.15 17.68
CA GLU A 107 4.52 -18.44 17.75
C GLU A 107 5.40 -19.64 17.35
N MET A 108 6.25 -19.52 16.32
CA MET A 108 7.19 -20.59 15.96
C MET A 108 8.25 -20.82 17.06
N GLY A 109 8.75 -19.74 17.67
CA GLY A 109 9.73 -19.83 18.75
C GLY A 109 9.16 -20.50 20.01
N GLU A 110 7.92 -20.19 20.38
CA GLU A 110 7.25 -20.75 21.55
C GLU A 110 6.89 -22.24 21.35
N ASN A 111 6.45 -22.61 20.15
CA ASN A 111 6.10 -24.00 19.83
C ASN A 111 7.34 -24.91 19.78
N ILE A 112 8.47 -24.43 19.23
CA ILE A 112 9.75 -25.16 19.24
C ILE A 112 10.26 -25.36 20.67
N LYS A 113 10.11 -24.34 21.54
CA LYS A 113 10.52 -24.42 22.94
C LYS A 113 9.71 -25.48 23.69
N ASN A 114 8.39 -25.46 23.53
CA ASN A 114 7.49 -26.46 24.12
C ASN A 114 7.80 -27.89 23.62
N GLU A 115 8.03 -28.09 22.32
CA GLU A 115 8.42 -29.39 21.75
C GLU A 115 9.77 -29.89 22.31
N SER A 116 10.73 -28.98 22.49
CA SER A 116 12.06 -29.28 23.04
C SER A 116 12.04 -29.61 24.54
N ASP A 117 11.10 -29.04 25.29
CA ASP A 117 10.93 -29.35 26.72
C ASP A 117 10.16 -30.66 26.93
N VAL A 118 9.16 -30.94 26.09
CA VAL A 118 8.41 -32.21 26.09
C VAL A 118 9.30 -33.39 25.70
N SER A 119 10.18 -33.22 24.71
CA SER A 119 11.12 -34.28 24.28
C SER A 119 12.21 -34.59 25.31
N LYS A 120 12.58 -33.63 26.17
CA LYS A 120 13.50 -33.87 27.31
C LYS A 120 12.83 -34.63 28.44
N LEU A 121 11.53 -34.43 28.68
CA LEU A 121 10.76 -35.15 29.70
C LEU A 121 10.49 -36.60 29.32
N LYS A 122 10.38 -36.92 28.02
CA LYS A 122 10.13 -38.28 27.54
C LYS A 122 11.38 -39.17 27.48
N LYS A 123 12.56 -38.61 27.77
CA LYS A 123 13.87 -39.27 27.64
C LYS A 123 14.52 -39.63 28.99
N ASN A 124 13.83 -39.37 30.10
CA ASN A 124 14.10 -39.88 31.45
C ASN A 124 13.00 -40.87 31.84
#